data_AF-A0A2E8VTI9-F1
#
_entry.id   AF-A0A2E8VTI9-F1
#
_cell.length_a   1.000
_cell.length_b   1.000
_cell.length_c   1.000
_cell.angle_alpha   90.00
_cell.angle_beta   90.00
_cell.angle_gamma   90.00
#
_symmetry.space_group_name_H-M   'P 1'
#
loop_
_entity.id
_entity.type
_entity.pdbx_description
1 polymer ?
#
loop_
_entity_poly.entity_id
_entity_poly.type
_entity_poly.pdbx_seq_one_letter_code
_entity_poly.pdbx_strand_id
1 'polypeptide(L)'
;MRFTQAHVDEWREQGFVIIPGFFDEAEISPVRADYESIYGSVGEGDGTPLDKKEDGALGAPSPLQFKNIDTLPYAGGAEMNLISLHPELIAFARALLDAPQVHCYQSHTWAKYTGEADYDQGFHCDFGNHTLTVPSDEPRLRTVDFIFYLTDVTDAHGALHYVTKPDAYELLGEGAVFVPPERQWDMQARERSAAGQAGTLVAHGIDTFHRGTNLTAPNGNHDCRLQGGGERHDRLPHLAERCQPALGQRAERRITGADGMPWDSAAGKPVLVGAHARAHPAALAQVGHDALFRGGGGRTVASGVKPA
;
A
#
# COMPACT_ATOMS: atom_id res chain seq x y z
N MET A 1 -0.89 16.98 24.20
CA MET A 1 -0.37 17.34 22.88
C MET A 1 0.89 16.52 22.67
N ARG A 2 0.86 15.59 21.72
CA ARG A 2 1.91 14.58 21.52
C ARG A 2 3.05 15.00 20.59
N PHE A 3 2.99 16.22 20.08
CA PHE A 3 4.02 16.84 19.25
C PHE A 3 4.31 18.27 19.71
N THR A 4 5.42 18.83 19.25
CA THR A 4 5.84 20.20 19.53
C THR A 4 5.95 21.01 18.24
N GLN A 5 6.08 22.33 18.34
CA GLN A 5 6.36 23.17 17.17
C GLN A 5 7.70 22.78 16.50
N ALA A 6 8.69 22.34 17.28
CA ALA A 6 9.96 21.87 16.74
C ALA A 6 9.79 20.66 15.81
N HIS A 7 8.87 19.72 16.13
CA HIS A 7 8.56 18.61 15.23
C HIS A 7 7.92 19.08 13.91
N VAL A 8 7.11 20.14 13.97
CA VAL A 8 6.48 20.72 12.77
C VAL A 8 7.52 21.40 11.90
N ASP A 9 8.42 22.16 12.52
CA ASP A 9 9.49 22.87 11.82
C ASP A 9 10.47 21.86 11.20
N GLU A 10 10.84 20.81 11.94
CA GLU A 10 11.70 19.72 11.47
C GLU A 10 11.09 19.02 10.25
N TRP A 11 9.81 18.63 10.30
CA TRP A 11 9.17 18.00 9.15
C TRP A 11 9.13 18.92 7.92
N ARG A 12 8.87 20.22 8.13
CA ARG A 12 8.77 21.18 7.00
C ARG A 12 10.12 21.42 6.34
N GLU A 13 11.20 21.45 7.12
CA GLU A 13 12.57 21.68 6.66
C GLU A 13 13.20 20.39 6.11
N GLN A 14 13.14 19.30 6.87
CA GLN A 14 13.83 18.05 6.58
C GLN A 14 13.00 17.10 5.71
N GLY A 15 11.68 17.33 5.61
CA GLY A 15 10.73 16.40 4.96
C GLY A 15 10.34 15.21 5.83
N PHE A 16 10.89 15.09 7.03
CA PHE A 16 10.76 13.92 7.89
C PHE A 16 10.81 14.30 9.36
N VAL A 17 10.08 13.59 10.22
CA VAL A 17 10.20 13.69 11.68
C VAL A 17 9.81 12.38 12.37
N ILE A 18 10.48 12.06 13.47
CA ILE A 18 10.23 10.87 14.29
C ILE A 18 9.81 11.32 15.68
N ILE A 19 8.69 10.78 16.19
CA ILE A 19 8.13 11.09 17.51
C ILE A 19 7.98 9.78 18.29
N PRO A 20 8.94 9.43 19.15
CA PRO A 20 8.84 8.28 20.05
C PRO A 20 7.68 8.43 21.04
N GLY A 21 7.02 7.32 21.38
CA GLY A 21 5.93 7.31 22.36
C GLY A 21 4.73 8.18 21.95
N PHE A 22 4.49 8.33 20.65
CA PHE A 22 3.31 9.02 20.15
C PHE A 22 2.03 8.24 20.47
N PHE A 23 2.09 6.92 20.48
CA PHE A 23 1.04 6.06 21.03
C PHE A 23 1.54 5.35 22.28
N ASP A 24 0.66 5.21 23.26
CA ASP A 24 0.95 4.38 24.43
C ASP A 24 0.62 2.89 24.18
N GLU A 25 1.08 2.01 25.07
CA GLU A 25 0.84 0.57 24.96
C GLU A 25 -0.65 0.22 25.00
N ALA A 26 -1.48 0.99 25.71
CA ALA A 26 -2.92 0.71 25.79
C ALA A 26 -3.64 1.02 24.46
N GLU A 27 -3.12 1.97 23.67
CA GLU A 27 -3.62 2.29 22.34
C GLU A 27 -3.19 1.27 21.28
N ILE A 28 -1.94 0.79 21.34
CA ILE A 28 -1.41 -0.12 20.31
C ILE A 28 -1.63 -1.61 20.61
N SER A 29 -1.82 -2.00 21.87
CA SER A 29 -2.00 -3.41 22.24
C SER A 29 -3.22 -4.07 21.57
N PRO A 30 -4.42 -3.45 21.54
CA PRO A 30 -5.56 -4.01 20.81
C PRO A 30 -5.30 -4.11 19.30
N VAL A 31 -4.62 -3.12 18.72
CA VAL A 31 -4.27 -3.09 17.29
C VAL A 31 -3.26 -4.20 16.96
N ARG A 32 -2.29 -4.44 17.83
CA ARG A 32 -1.31 -5.52 17.71
C ARG A 32 -2.00 -6.90 17.77
N ALA A 33 -2.98 -7.07 18.65
CA ALA A 33 -3.77 -8.30 18.72
C ALA A 33 -4.57 -8.55 17.42
N ASP A 34 -5.15 -7.51 16.84
CA ASP A 34 -5.81 -7.62 15.53
C ASP A 34 -4.82 -7.97 14.41
N TYR A 35 -3.61 -7.38 14.41
CA TYR A 35 -2.55 -7.75 13.46
C TYR A 35 -2.18 -9.22 13.56
N GLU A 36 -1.96 -9.74 14.78
CA GLU A 36 -1.67 -11.16 14.98
C GLU A 36 -2.84 -12.04 14.53
N SER A 37 -4.10 -11.61 14.71
CA SER A 37 -5.26 -12.36 14.22
C SER A 37 -5.37 -12.39 12.69
N ILE A 38 -4.94 -11.33 11.99
CA ILE A 38 -5.06 -11.21 10.53
C ILE A 38 -3.86 -11.88 9.83
N TYR A 39 -2.65 -11.61 10.31
CA TYR A 39 -1.40 -12.00 9.64
C TYR A 39 -0.64 -13.13 10.34
N GLY A 40 -1.00 -13.45 11.60
CA GLY A 40 -0.25 -14.37 12.44
C GLY A 40 0.93 -13.70 13.16
N SER A 41 1.50 -14.40 14.14
CA SER A 41 2.72 -13.95 14.84
C SER A 41 4.01 -14.38 14.13
N VAL A 42 3.91 -15.25 13.12
CA VAL A 42 5.02 -15.75 12.31
C VAL A 42 4.58 -15.77 10.85
N GLY A 43 5.39 -15.21 9.96
CA GLY A 43 5.14 -15.26 8.52
C GLY A 43 5.35 -16.65 7.93
N GLU A 44 5.06 -16.81 6.64
CA GLU A 44 5.19 -18.09 5.93
C GLU A 44 6.63 -18.42 5.49
N GLY A 45 7.59 -17.53 5.77
CA GLY A 45 9.02 -17.72 5.51
C GLY A 45 9.69 -18.69 6.48
N ASP A 46 10.94 -19.06 6.20
CA ASP A 46 11.75 -19.92 7.07
C ASP A 46 12.45 -19.16 8.21
N GLY A 47 12.18 -17.86 8.36
CA GLY A 47 12.78 -16.99 9.36
C GLY A 47 14.23 -16.57 9.04
N THR A 48 14.76 -16.93 7.88
CA THR A 48 16.11 -16.56 7.44
C THR A 48 16.06 -15.34 6.52
N PRO A 49 16.96 -14.35 6.67
CA PRO A 49 17.01 -13.19 5.78
C PRO A 49 17.12 -13.61 4.31
N LEU A 50 16.30 -12.98 3.47
CA LEU A 50 16.20 -13.30 2.06
C LEU A 50 16.76 -12.16 1.22
N ASP A 51 17.78 -12.44 0.43
CA ASP A 51 18.41 -11.49 -0.49
C ASP A 51 18.20 -11.98 -1.94
N LYS A 52 17.45 -11.22 -2.73
CA LYS A 52 17.07 -11.57 -4.12
C LYS A 52 17.49 -10.52 -5.14
N LYS A 53 18.13 -9.43 -4.72
CA LYS A 53 18.64 -8.39 -5.62
C LYS A 53 19.91 -8.85 -6.34
N GLU A 54 20.18 -8.23 -7.48
CA GLU A 54 21.42 -8.46 -8.22
C GLU A 54 22.63 -7.85 -7.48
N ASP A 55 23.82 -8.42 -7.69
CA ASP A 55 25.05 -7.90 -7.09
C ASP A 55 25.26 -6.43 -7.46
N GLY A 56 25.39 -5.57 -6.43
CA GLY A 56 25.58 -4.13 -6.60
C GLY A 56 24.31 -3.31 -6.82
N ALA A 57 23.12 -3.93 -6.80
CA ALA A 57 21.85 -3.22 -6.77
C ALA A 57 21.48 -2.79 -5.34
N LEU A 58 20.79 -1.65 -5.22
CA LEU A 58 20.14 -1.22 -3.98
C LEU A 58 18.64 -1.54 -4.09
N GLY A 59 18.23 -2.62 -3.42
CA GLY A 59 16.88 -3.16 -3.49
C GLY A 59 16.48 -3.79 -4.83
N ALA A 60 15.39 -4.55 -4.81
CA ALA A 60 14.77 -5.12 -6.00
C ALA A 60 13.25 -5.17 -5.85
N PRO A 61 12.47 -4.65 -6.82
CA PRO A 61 11.02 -4.65 -6.72
C PRO A 61 10.49 -6.09 -6.77
N SER A 62 9.64 -6.45 -5.82
CA SER A 62 9.00 -7.75 -5.76
C SER A 62 7.55 -7.63 -5.28
N PRO A 63 6.56 -8.24 -5.94
CA PRO A 63 5.18 -8.26 -5.47
C PRO A 63 5.04 -8.83 -4.05
N LEU A 64 5.96 -9.73 -3.65
CA LEU A 64 5.95 -10.34 -2.31
C LEU A 64 6.21 -9.31 -1.19
N GLN A 65 6.82 -8.16 -1.49
CA GLN A 65 6.98 -7.08 -0.52
C GLN A 65 5.62 -6.57 -0.01
N PHE A 66 4.56 -6.69 -0.81
CA PHE A 66 3.20 -6.22 -0.52
C PHE A 66 2.24 -7.35 -0.13
N LYS A 67 2.75 -8.53 0.24
CA LYS A 67 1.91 -9.71 0.51
C LYS A 67 0.92 -9.51 1.66
N ASN A 68 1.39 -8.99 2.79
CA ASN A 68 0.57 -8.83 4.00
C ASN A 68 0.17 -7.36 4.18
N ILE A 69 -0.56 -6.85 3.19
CA ILE A 69 -1.10 -5.49 3.17
C ILE A 69 -2.64 -5.56 3.06
N ASP A 70 -3.35 -4.84 3.91
CA ASP A 70 -4.80 -4.61 3.76
C ASP A 70 -5.09 -3.12 3.75
N THR A 71 -6.20 -2.75 3.10
CA THR A 71 -6.69 -1.37 3.05
C THR A 71 -7.89 -1.23 3.97
N LEU A 72 -8.00 -0.08 4.67
CA LEU A 72 -9.15 0.25 5.51
C LEU A 72 -10.48 0.13 4.70
N PRO A 73 -11.55 -0.49 5.24
CA PRO A 73 -11.67 -1.08 6.58
C PRO A 73 -11.01 -2.46 6.72
N TYR A 74 -10.45 -2.73 7.90
CA TYR A 74 -9.75 -3.98 8.20
C TYR A 74 -10.65 -5.01 8.84
N ALA A 75 -10.28 -6.29 8.70
CA ALA A 75 -10.86 -7.42 9.41
C ALA A 75 -10.42 -7.48 10.89
N GLY A 76 -10.49 -6.35 11.60
CA GLY A 76 -10.13 -6.21 13.01
C GLY A 76 -11.15 -5.39 13.80
N GLY A 77 -10.84 -5.10 15.05
CA GLY A 77 -11.66 -4.34 15.98
C GLY A 77 -11.84 -2.87 15.62
N ALA A 78 -12.57 -2.16 16.48
CA ALA A 78 -12.83 -0.74 16.29
C ALA A 78 -11.54 0.09 16.45
N GLU A 79 -10.67 -0.33 17.36
CA GLU A 79 -9.37 0.27 17.66
C GLU A 79 -8.47 0.30 16.42
N MET A 80 -8.32 -0.84 15.74
CA MET A 80 -7.55 -0.94 14.50
C MET A 80 -8.18 -0.10 13.37
N ASN A 81 -9.50 -0.14 13.22
CA ASN A 81 -10.18 0.64 12.17
C ASN A 81 -10.13 2.16 12.43
N LEU A 82 -10.05 2.60 13.68
CA LEU A 82 -10.11 4.02 14.05
C LEU A 82 -8.76 4.65 14.40
N ILE A 83 -7.68 3.89 14.64
CA ILE A 83 -6.40 4.49 15.08
C ILE A 83 -5.79 5.47 14.05
N SER A 84 -6.00 5.30 12.74
CA SER A 84 -5.63 6.35 11.77
C SER A 84 -6.46 7.63 11.84
N LEU A 85 -7.62 7.60 12.49
CA LEU A 85 -8.46 8.76 12.75
C LEU A 85 -8.23 9.30 14.17
N HIS A 86 -7.12 8.92 14.82
CA HIS A 86 -6.80 9.37 16.16
C HIS A 86 -6.73 10.92 16.24
N PRO A 87 -7.37 11.56 17.24
CA PRO A 87 -7.43 13.02 17.31
C PRO A 87 -6.06 13.71 17.30
N GLU A 88 -5.04 13.12 17.93
CA GLU A 88 -3.69 13.71 17.93
C GLU A 88 -3.00 13.58 16.55
N LEU A 89 -3.31 12.56 15.74
CA LEU A 89 -2.82 12.48 14.36
C LEU A 89 -3.47 13.56 13.50
N ILE A 90 -4.78 13.75 13.66
CA ILE A 90 -5.53 14.81 12.95
C ILE A 90 -4.99 16.19 13.34
N ALA A 91 -4.75 16.42 14.63
CA ALA A 91 -4.16 17.67 15.12
C ALA A 91 -2.74 17.88 14.56
N PHE A 92 -1.92 16.83 14.52
CA PHE A 92 -0.58 16.91 13.98
C PHE A 92 -0.57 17.17 12.48
N ALA A 93 -1.38 16.47 11.69
CA ALA A 93 -1.53 16.71 10.26
C ALA A 93 -1.97 18.16 9.95
N ARG A 94 -2.92 18.71 10.71
CA ARG A 94 -3.34 20.11 10.57
C ARG A 94 -2.19 21.08 10.85
N ALA A 95 -1.35 20.78 11.86
CA ALA A 95 -0.18 21.58 12.18
C ALA A 95 0.89 21.49 11.09
N LEU A 96 1.23 20.29 10.61
CA LEU A 96 2.19 20.07 9.54
C LEU A 96 1.80 20.83 8.26
N LEU A 97 0.54 20.65 7.85
CA LEU A 97 0.01 21.17 6.59
C LEU A 97 -0.48 22.63 6.69
N ASP A 98 -0.45 23.30 7.86
CA ASP A 98 -1.04 24.63 8.03
C ASP A 98 -2.50 24.71 7.53
N ALA A 99 -3.28 23.66 7.81
CA ALA A 99 -4.60 23.47 7.23
C ALA A 99 -5.69 23.40 8.31
N PRO A 100 -6.80 24.14 8.16
CA PRO A 100 -7.90 24.06 9.11
C PRO A 100 -8.67 22.75 9.00
N GLN A 101 -8.52 21.99 7.91
CA GLN A 101 -9.16 20.69 7.71
C GLN A 101 -8.20 19.77 6.95
N VAL A 102 -8.23 18.48 7.30
CA VAL A 102 -7.43 17.43 6.67
C VAL A 102 -8.30 16.19 6.48
N HIS A 103 -7.96 15.38 5.48
CA HIS A 103 -8.66 14.14 5.17
C HIS A 103 -7.69 12.97 5.17
N CYS A 104 -8.06 11.88 5.85
CA CYS A 104 -7.41 10.58 5.63
C CYS A 104 -8.03 9.97 4.36
N TYR A 105 -7.29 9.89 3.27
CA TYR A 105 -7.81 9.35 2.02
C TYR A 105 -7.40 7.88 1.80
N GLN A 106 -6.32 7.44 2.46
CA GLN A 106 -5.90 6.03 2.44
C GLN A 106 -5.26 5.61 3.76
N SER A 107 -5.40 4.33 4.09
CA SER A 107 -4.70 3.73 5.22
C SER A 107 -4.52 2.24 5.01
N HIS A 108 -3.30 1.78 5.22
CA HIS A 108 -2.84 0.42 4.99
C HIS A 108 -2.21 -0.17 6.23
N THR A 109 -2.51 -1.43 6.48
CA THR A 109 -1.72 -2.27 7.38
C THR A 109 -0.56 -2.85 6.61
N TRP A 110 0.59 -3.07 7.25
CA TRP A 110 1.71 -3.75 6.59
C TRP A 110 2.51 -4.58 7.58
N ALA A 111 2.33 -5.90 7.52
CA ALA A 111 3.11 -6.84 8.31
C ALA A 111 4.27 -7.41 7.46
N LYS A 112 5.49 -7.37 8.00
CA LYS A 112 6.68 -7.91 7.33
C LYS A 112 7.32 -8.97 8.21
N TYR A 113 7.69 -10.09 7.60
CA TYR A 113 8.30 -11.22 8.31
C TYR A 113 9.57 -11.67 7.62
N THR A 114 10.59 -11.97 8.42
CA THR A 114 11.90 -12.38 7.91
C THR A 114 11.78 -13.63 7.05
N GLY A 115 12.31 -13.56 5.83
CA GLY A 115 12.34 -14.68 4.87
C GLY A 115 11.15 -14.77 3.92
N GLU A 116 10.09 -13.97 4.09
CA GLU A 116 8.95 -13.98 3.15
C GLU A 116 9.27 -13.25 1.83
N ALA A 117 10.02 -12.15 1.93
CA ALA A 117 10.48 -11.37 0.79
C ALA A 117 11.86 -10.79 1.08
N ASP A 118 12.55 -10.40 0.01
CA ASP A 118 13.60 -9.37 0.11
C ASP A 118 12.86 -8.03 0.16
N TYR A 119 12.86 -7.37 1.32
CA TYR A 119 12.17 -6.10 1.53
C TYR A 119 13.04 -4.88 1.21
N ASP A 120 14.28 -5.10 0.76
CA ASP A 120 15.17 -4.02 0.38
C ASP A 120 14.63 -3.30 -0.86
N GLN A 121 14.47 -2.00 -0.74
CA GLN A 121 13.97 -1.13 -1.80
C GLN A 121 15.02 -0.09 -2.16
N GLY A 122 15.01 0.37 -3.42
CA GLY A 122 15.74 1.58 -3.81
C GLY A 122 15.05 2.82 -3.24
N PHE A 123 15.78 3.93 -3.16
CA PHE A 123 15.23 5.21 -2.76
C PHE A 123 14.14 5.69 -3.70
N HIS A 124 13.00 6.06 -3.14
CA HIS A 124 11.83 6.57 -3.84
C HIS A 124 11.11 7.64 -3.02
N CYS A 125 10.16 8.30 -3.68
CA CYS A 125 9.19 9.20 -3.09
C CYS A 125 7.79 8.65 -3.38
N ASP A 126 6.84 8.84 -2.46
CA ASP A 126 5.45 8.38 -2.61
C ASP A 126 4.59 9.29 -3.51
N PHE A 127 5.16 10.38 -4.01
CA PHE A 127 4.53 11.38 -4.87
C PHE A 127 3.63 10.75 -5.97
N GLY A 128 4.16 9.81 -6.75
CA GLY A 128 3.46 9.23 -7.90
C GLY A 128 2.20 8.43 -7.54
N ASN A 129 2.08 8.01 -6.28
CA ASN A 129 0.95 7.24 -5.78
C ASN A 129 -0.10 8.15 -5.12
N HIS A 130 0.27 9.37 -4.73
CA HIS A 130 -0.50 10.19 -3.78
C HIS A 130 -1.13 11.43 -4.43
N THR A 131 -0.61 11.91 -5.56
CA THR A 131 -1.16 13.11 -6.21
C THR A 131 -0.89 13.17 -7.71
N LEU A 132 -1.79 13.83 -8.45
CA LEU A 132 -1.66 14.05 -9.90
C LEU A 132 -0.80 15.26 -10.26
N THR A 133 -0.46 16.09 -9.27
CA THR A 133 0.30 17.35 -9.44
C THR A 133 1.62 17.25 -8.71
N VAL A 134 2.68 17.88 -9.22
CA VAL A 134 3.96 17.94 -8.53
C VAL A 134 3.81 18.41 -7.07
N PRO A 135 4.62 17.87 -6.14
CA PRO A 135 4.62 18.31 -4.74
C PRO A 135 4.87 19.80 -4.64
N SER A 136 4.21 20.47 -3.69
CA SER A 136 4.32 21.91 -3.51
C SER A 136 5.19 22.25 -2.31
N ASP A 137 5.87 23.40 -2.35
CA ASP A 137 6.58 23.93 -1.18
C ASP A 137 5.67 24.62 -0.17
N GLU A 138 4.47 25.00 -0.59
CA GLU A 138 3.46 25.56 0.29
C GLU A 138 2.88 24.45 1.20
N PRO A 139 3.02 24.51 2.54
CA PRO A 139 2.58 23.43 3.44
C PRO A 139 1.11 23.00 3.23
N ARG A 140 0.21 23.94 2.97
CA ARG A 140 -1.23 23.68 2.75
C ARG A 140 -1.55 22.89 1.47
N LEU A 141 -0.57 22.74 0.59
CA LEU A 141 -0.68 22.02 -0.67
C LEU A 141 0.13 20.71 -0.67
N ARG A 142 0.74 20.36 0.46
CA ARG A 142 1.46 19.10 0.67
C ARG A 142 0.52 18.00 1.17
N THR A 143 1.06 16.79 1.19
CA THR A 143 0.48 15.59 1.81
C THR A 143 1.48 15.06 2.81
N VAL A 144 1.00 14.54 3.95
CA VAL A 144 1.83 13.87 4.95
C VAL A 144 1.47 12.40 5.02
N ASP A 145 2.48 11.55 5.05
CA ASP A 145 2.31 10.14 5.34
C ASP A 145 2.80 9.85 6.75
N PHE A 146 2.04 9.01 7.44
CA PHE A 146 2.33 8.57 8.79
C PHE A 146 2.61 7.07 8.79
N ILE A 147 3.72 6.68 9.41
CA ILE A 147 4.03 5.31 9.77
C ILE A 147 4.05 5.22 11.28
N PHE A 148 3.34 4.30 11.89
CA PHE A 148 3.50 4.05 13.32
C PHE A 148 3.79 2.59 13.60
N TYR A 149 4.69 2.38 14.56
CA TYR A 149 5.22 1.08 14.92
C TYR A 149 4.36 0.42 15.98
N LEU A 150 3.88 -0.79 15.68
CA LEU A 150 3.16 -1.61 16.64
C LEU A 150 4.10 -2.47 17.47
N THR A 151 5.32 -2.70 17.01
CA THR A 151 6.39 -3.43 17.69
C THR A 151 7.66 -2.58 17.77
N ASP A 152 8.68 -3.04 18.48
CA ASP A 152 10.00 -2.40 18.45
C ASP A 152 10.68 -2.66 17.10
N VAL A 153 11.01 -1.58 16.39
CA VAL A 153 11.63 -1.64 15.06
C VAL A 153 13.08 -1.17 15.17
N THR A 154 14.01 -2.11 14.98
CA THR A 154 15.44 -1.83 14.84
C THR A 154 15.83 -1.88 13.37
N ASP A 155 17.05 -1.46 13.02
CA ASP A 155 17.56 -1.64 11.65
C ASP A 155 17.53 -3.11 11.21
N ALA A 156 17.76 -4.04 12.15
CA ALA A 156 17.67 -5.47 11.87
C ALA A 156 16.23 -5.95 11.60
N HIS A 157 15.22 -5.20 12.04
CA HIS A 157 13.81 -5.43 11.74
C HIS A 157 13.36 -4.71 10.46
N GLY A 158 14.28 -4.17 9.65
CA GLY A 158 13.92 -3.51 8.41
C GLY A 158 13.33 -2.12 8.62
N ALA A 159 13.90 -1.32 9.54
CA ALA A 159 13.51 0.07 9.75
C ALA A 159 13.56 0.85 8.42
N LEU A 160 12.60 1.74 8.20
CA LEU A 160 12.65 2.63 7.05
C LEU A 160 13.87 3.53 7.15
N HIS A 161 14.61 3.67 6.05
CA HIS A 161 15.71 4.63 5.96
C HIS A 161 15.29 5.79 5.07
N TYR A 162 15.72 7.00 5.43
CA TYR A 162 15.35 8.23 4.73
C TYR A 162 16.55 9.13 4.50
N VAL A 163 16.46 10.00 3.50
CA VAL A 163 17.41 11.10 3.25
C VAL A 163 16.65 12.40 3.42
N THR A 164 17.21 13.34 4.19
CA THR A 164 16.55 14.63 4.40
C THR A 164 16.44 15.39 3.08
N LYS A 165 15.43 16.25 2.95
CA LYS A 165 15.27 17.11 1.78
C LYS A 165 16.54 17.92 1.45
N PRO A 166 17.20 18.60 2.40
CA PRO A 166 18.45 19.31 2.12
C PRO A 166 19.55 18.38 1.59
N ASP A 167 19.74 17.21 2.21
CA ASP A 167 20.77 16.24 1.79
C ASP A 167 20.49 15.71 0.38
N ALA A 168 19.21 15.45 0.07
CA ALA A 168 18.79 14.99 -1.25
C ALA A 168 18.95 16.09 -2.32
N TYR A 169 18.62 17.34 -2.00
CA TYR A 169 18.78 18.46 -2.93
C TYR A 169 20.24 18.79 -3.24
N GLU A 170 21.15 18.59 -2.28
CA GLU A 170 22.58 18.72 -2.54
C GLU A 170 23.08 17.68 -3.56
N LEU A 171 22.53 16.46 -3.52
CA LEU A 171 22.92 15.37 -4.41
C LEU A 171 22.24 15.41 -5.78
N LEU A 172 20.93 15.72 -5.80
CA LEU A 172 20.05 15.53 -6.96
C LEU A 172 19.57 16.83 -7.57
N GLY A 173 19.72 17.95 -6.86
CA GLY A 173 19.14 19.25 -7.20
C GLY A 173 17.79 19.50 -6.53
N GLU A 174 17.46 20.78 -6.38
CA GLU A 174 16.20 21.24 -5.78
C GLU A 174 14.99 20.75 -6.60
N GLY A 175 13.96 20.26 -5.90
CA GLY A 175 12.75 19.73 -6.52
C GLY A 175 12.89 18.33 -7.13
N ALA A 176 14.00 17.62 -6.89
CA ALA A 176 14.12 16.23 -7.31
C ALA A 176 13.06 15.33 -6.64
N VAL A 177 12.39 14.51 -7.44
CA VAL A 177 11.35 13.54 -7.01
C VAL A 177 11.64 12.11 -7.46
N PHE A 178 12.82 11.89 -8.05
CA PHE A 178 13.31 10.59 -8.49
C PHE A 178 14.82 10.52 -8.32
N VAL A 179 15.34 9.34 -7.95
CA VAL A 179 16.77 9.07 -7.82
C VAL A 179 17.25 8.26 -9.02
N PRO A 180 18.16 8.79 -9.86
CA PRO A 180 18.78 8.02 -10.93
C PRO A 180 19.47 6.75 -10.38
N PRO A 181 19.44 5.61 -11.08
CA PRO A 181 20.06 4.37 -10.61
C PRO A 181 21.51 4.53 -10.16
N GLU A 182 22.29 5.34 -10.86
CA GLU A 182 23.70 5.62 -10.57
C GLU A 182 23.93 6.44 -9.28
N ARG A 183 22.87 7.04 -8.71
CA ARG A 183 22.90 7.84 -7.47
C ARG A 183 22.36 7.12 -6.24
N GLN A 184 21.85 5.89 -6.38
CA GLN A 184 21.28 5.13 -5.25
C GLN A 184 22.28 4.95 -4.10
N TRP A 185 23.54 4.66 -4.42
CA TRP A 185 24.61 4.51 -3.42
C TRP A 185 25.03 5.84 -2.79
N ASP A 186 25.02 6.94 -3.55
CA ASP A 186 25.27 8.28 -3.03
C ASP A 186 24.18 8.68 -2.01
N MET A 187 22.92 8.33 -2.29
CA MET A 187 21.80 8.50 -1.37
C MET A 187 21.95 7.64 -0.11
N GLN A 188 22.34 6.37 -0.26
CA GLN A 188 22.55 5.46 0.87
C GLN A 188 23.62 5.99 1.83
N ALA A 189 24.68 6.61 1.31
CA ALA A 189 25.73 7.19 2.14
C ALA A 189 25.26 8.37 3.03
N ARG A 190 24.08 8.95 2.75
CA ARG A 190 23.47 10.04 3.52
C ARG A 190 22.22 9.62 4.29
N GLU A 191 21.87 8.34 4.25
CA GLU A 191 20.63 7.86 4.83
C GLU A 191 20.66 7.88 6.37
N ARG A 192 19.49 8.05 6.95
CA ARG A 192 19.24 8.01 8.39
C ARG A 192 18.21 6.94 8.67
N SER A 193 18.38 6.23 9.78
CA SER A 193 17.42 5.22 10.22
C SER A 193 16.21 5.88 10.90
N ALA A 194 15.03 5.35 10.62
CA ALA A 194 13.80 5.67 11.35
C ALA A 194 13.46 4.67 12.46
N ALA A 195 14.41 3.83 12.88
CA ALA A 195 14.23 2.86 13.96
C ALA A 195 13.65 3.52 15.23
N GLY A 196 12.77 2.79 15.92
CA GLY A 196 12.04 3.30 17.07
C GLY A 196 11.33 2.20 17.84
N GLN A 197 10.98 2.50 19.09
CA GLN A 197 10.21 1.59 19.94
C GLN A 197 8.74 1.53 19.50
N ALA A 198 8.02 0.51 19.94
CA ALA A 198 6.58 0.43 19.77
C ALA A 198 5.89 1.73 20.23
N GLY A 199 4.91 2.20 19.46
CA GLY A 199 4.23 3.48 19.66
C GLY A 199 4.95 4.70 19.07
N THR A 200 6.11 4.51 18.43
CA THR A 200 6.76 5.59 17.66
C THR A 200 5.92 5.95 16.43
N LEU A 201 5.77 7.26 16.18
CA LEU A 201 5.22 7.81 14.94
C LEU A 201 6.36 8.37 14.10
N VAL A 202 6.39 7.98 12.83
CA VAL A 202 7.22 8.52 11.77
C VAL A 202 6.30 9.30 10.84
N ALA A 203 6.66 10.53 10.51
CA ALA A 203 5.92 11.35 9.56
C ALA A 203 6.86 11.83 8.46
N HIS A 204 6.44 11.71 7.20
CA HIS A 204 7.22 12.18 6.06
C HIS A 204 6.36 12.82 4.99
N GLY A 205 6.97 13.70 4.19
CA GLY A 205 6.34 14.22 2.99
C GLY A 205 6.33 13.16 1.89
N ILE A 206 5.35 13.23 0.99
CA ILE A 206 5.29 12.36 -0.21
C ILE A 206 6.47 12.57 -1.17
N ASP A 207 7.25 13.63 -0.97
CA ASP A 207 8.42 14.02 -1.76
C ASP A 207 9.73 13.88 -0.98
N THR A 208 9.71 13.14 0.13
CA THR A 208 10.89 12.84 0.93
C THR A 208 11.42 11.47 0.55
N PHE A 209 12.69 11.42 0.16
CA PHE A 209 13.32 10.17 -0.28
C PHE A 209 13.48 9.20 0.89
N HIS A 210 12.97 8.00 0.70
CA HIS A 210 13.08 6.93 1.66
C HIS A 210 13.11 5.57 0.97
N ARG A 211 13.38 4.53 1.76
CA ARG A 211 13.36 3.14 1.32
C ARG A 211 13.00 2.19 2.45
N GLY A 212 12.35 1.08 2.11
CA GLY A 212 12.35 -0.11 2.95
C GLY A 212 13.74 -0.73 2.99
N THR A 213 14.17 -1.15 4.19
CA THR A 213 15.36 -1.98 4.37
C THR A 213 14.96 -3.41 4.63
N ASN A 214 15.86 -4.35 4.35
CA ASN A 214 15.57 -5.77 4.52
C ASN A 214 15.50 -6.18 6.00
N LEU A 215 14.71 -7.21 6.29
CA LEU A 215 14.70 -7.84 7.60
C LEU A 215 15.90 -8.80 7.70
N THR A 216 16.79 -8.53 8.65
CA THR A 216 18.03 -9.30 8.87
C THR A 216 18.07 -10.02 10.22
N ALA A 217 17.19 -9.64 11.16
CA ALA A 217 17.00 -10.36 12.42
C ALA A 217 16.34 -11.73 12.16
N PRO A 218 16.92 -12.85 12.62
CA PRO A 218 16.29 -14.17 12.46
C PRO A 218 14.92 -14.22 13.13
N ASN A 219 13.92 -14.74 12.40
CA ASN A 219 12.51 -14.76 12.84
C ASN A 219 11.95 -13.38 13.23
N GLY A 220 12.55 -12.29 12.75
CA GLY A 220 12.07 -10.94 13.04
C GLY A 220 10.72 -10.66 12.37
N ASN A 221 9.91 -9.86 13.04
CA ASN A 221 8.69 -9.26 12.51
C ASN A 221 8.77 -7.73 12.58
N HIS A 222 8.11 -7.07 11.64
CA HIS A 222 7.96 -5.62 11.61
C HIS A 222 6.53 -5.30 11.20
N ASP A 223 5.73 -4.95 12.21
CA ASP A 223 4.34 -4.57 12.03
C ASP A 223 4.25 -3.04 12.05
N CYS A 224 3.97 -2.48 10.88
CA CYS A 224 3.83 -1.05 10.72
C CYS A 224 2.54 -0.72 9.98
N ARG A 225 1.92 0.39 10.36
CA ARG A 225 0.76 0.92 9.64
C ARG A 225 1.21 2.12 8.81
N LEU A 226 0.91 2.10 7.52
CA LEU A 226 1.05 3.24 6.62
C LEU A 226 -0.27 3.99 6.53
N GLN A 227 -0.26 5.28 6.75
CA GLN A 227 -1.42 6.15 6.52
C GLN A 227 -1.02 7.27 5.57
N GLY A 228 -1.75 7.40 4.46
CA GLY A 228 -1.67 8.58 3.60
C GLY A 228 -2.68 9.64 4.05
N GLY A 229 -2.18 10.75 4.58
CA GLY A 229 -2.98 11.78 5.24
C GLY A 229 -2.85 13.16 4.59
N GLY A 230 -3.97 13.69 4.12
CA GLY A 230 -4.15 15.13 3.85
C GLY A 230 -4.22 15.49 2.38
N GLU A 231 -5.41 15.41 1.79
CA GLU A 231 -5.76 16.24 0.64
C GLU A 231 -6.92 17.18 1.00
N ARG A 232 -6.96 18.37 0.38
CA ARG A 232 -7.96 19.43 0.62
C ARG A 232 -9.35 19.08 0.09
N HIS A 233 -10.41 19.50 0.80
CA HIS A 233 -11.80 19.48 0.32
C HIS A 233 -11.97 20.10 -1.09
N ASP A 234 -11.42 21.28 -1.34
CA ASP A 234 -11.63 22.02 -2.59
C ASP A 234 -10.60 21.72 -3.72
N ARG A 235 -9.83 20.62 -3.61
CA ARG A 235 -9.20 19.99 -4.80
C ARG A 235 -10.13 18.97 -5.46
N LEU A 236 -10.97 18.27 -4.68
CA LEU A 236 -11.89 17.24 -5.18
C LEU A 236 -12.96 17.75 -6.17
N PRO A 237 -13.66 18.88 -5.94
CA PRO A 237 -14.67 19.34 -6.89
C PRO A 237 -14.05 19.87 -8.19
N HIS A 238 -12.89 20.53 -8.15
CA HIS A 238 -12.28 21.12 -9.35
C HIS A 238 -11.56 20.11 -10.25
N LEU A 239 -11.05 19.00 -9.70
CA LEU A 239 -10.51 17.89 -10.50
C LEU A 239 -11.62 17.05 -11.12
N ALA A 240 -12.72 16.82 -10.38
CA ALA A 240 -13.88 16.11 -10.90
C ALA A 240 -14.56 16.86 -12.06
N GLU A 241 -14.66 18.19 -11.99
CA GLU A 241 -15.26 19.01 -13.07
C GLU A 241 -14.35 19.17 -14.30
N ARG A 242 -13.02 19.17 -14.15
CA ARG A 242 -12.10 19.34 -15.29
C ARG A 242 -11.76 18.05 -16.03
N CYS A 243 -11.89 16.88 -15.38
CA CYS A 243 -11.62 15.59 -16.03
C CYS A 243 -12.81 15.02 -16.82
N GLN A 244 -13.98 15.67 -16.80
CA GLN A 244 -15.21 15.14 -17.40
C GLN A 244 -15.36 15.23 -18.94
N PRO A 245 -14.59 15.97 -19.76
CA PRO A 245 -14.71 15.85 -21.22
C PRO A 245 -13.62 15.00 -21.91
N ALA A 246 -12.61 14.45 -21.22
CA ALA A 246 -11.48 13.78 -21.90
C ALA A 246 -11.42 12.24 -21.78
N LEU A 247 -12.12 11.65 -20.80
CA LEU A 247 -12.16 10.19 -20.62
C LEU A 247 -13.30 9.50 -21.39
N GLY A 248 -14.25 10.27 -21.94
CA GLY A 248 -15.43 9.77 -22.66
C GLY A 248 -15.19 9.28 -24.11
N GLN A 249 -13.96 9.34 -24.64
CA GLN A 249 -13.69 8.94 -26.05
C GLN A 249 -12.69 7.79 -26.23
N ARG A 250 -12.17 7.19 -25.15
CA ARG A 250 -11.24 6.03 -25.25
C ARG A 250 -11.75 4.72 -24.65
N ALA A 251 -12.96 4.68 -24.09
CA ALA A 251 -13.55 3.47 -23.51
C ALA A 251 -14.56 2.74 -24.43
N GLU A 252 -14.74 3.15 -25.69
CA GLU A 252 -15.72 2.51 -26.61
C GLU A 252 -15.13 1.43 -27.55
N ARG A 253 -13.89 0.96 -27.31
CA ARG A 253 -13.34 -0.16 -28.09
C ARG A 253 -12.82 -1.28 -27.19
N ARG A 254 -13.75 -1.99 -26.54
CA ARG A 254 -13.73 -3.45 -26.31
C ARG A 254 -14.76 -3.82 -25.23
N ILE A 255 -16.04 -3.85 -25.61
CA ILE A 255 -16.99 -4.77 -25.01
C ILE A 255 -17.87 -5.30 -26.14
N THR A 256 -17.36 -6.29 -26.86
CA THR A 256 -18.18 -7.20 -27.65
C THR A 256 -17.80 -8.61 -27.20
N GLY A 257 -18.66 -9.22 -26.41
CA GLY A 257 -18.53 -10.59 -25.96
C GLY A 257 -19.88 -11.12 -25.55
N ALA A 258 -20.51 -11.83 -26.50
CA ALA A 258 -21.65 -12.75 -26.40
C ALA A 258 -22.98 -12.21 -25.81
N ASP A 259 -24.05 -12.42 -26.57
CA ASP A 259 -25.47 -12.23 -26.23
C ASP A 259 -25.98 -10.78 -26.27
N GLY A 260 -26.21 -10.29 -27.50
CA GLY A 260 -26.65 -8.94 -27.83
C GLY A 260 -28.04 -8.55 -27.33
N MET A 261 -28.14 -8.14 -26.07
CA MET A 261 -29.28 -7.41 -25.52
C MET A 261 -28.96 -5.89 -25.44
N PRO A 262 -29.84 -5.00 -25.92
CA PRO A 262 -29.63 -3.56 -25.82
C PRO A 262 -29.78 -3.03 -24.39
N TRP A 263 -28.86 -2.16 -23.98
CA TRP A 263 -28.79 -1.51 -22.67
C TRP A 263 -29.24 -0.05 -22.76
N ASP A 264 -30.15 0.39 -21.87
CA ASP A 264 -30.56 1.79 -21.77
C ASP A 264 -29.72 2.51 -20.70
N SER A 265 -28.86 3.41 -21.16
CA SER A 265 -27.93 4.17 -20.35
C SER A 265 -28.58 5.24 -19.46
N ALA A 266 -29.83 5.63 -19.71
CA ALA A 266 -30.52 6.62 -18.89
C ALA A 266 -31.16 6.01 -17.63
N ALA A 267 -31.49 4.71 -17.64
CA ALA A 267 -32.18 4.02 -16.55
C ALA A 267 -31.30 3.05 -15.75
N GLY A 268 -30.08 2.75 -16.24
CA GLY A 268 -29.09 1.93 -15.52
C GLY A 268 -29.50 0.46 -15.32
N LYS A 269 -30.38 -0.09 -16.17
CA LYS A 269 -30.86 -1.48 -16.11
C LYS A 269 -31.16 -2.02 -17.54
N PRO A 270 -31.17 -3.35 -17.77
CA PRO A 270 -31.52 -3.93 -19.07
C PRO A 270 -33.01 -3.69 -19.42
N VAL A 271 -33.30 -3.45 -20.70
CA VAL A 271 -34.68 -3.25 -21.20
C VAL A 271 -35.30 -4.59 -21.59
N LEU A 272 -36.38 -4.99 -20.90
CA LEU A 272 -37.23 -6.13 -21.30
C LEU A 272 -38.27 -5.66 -22.33
N VAL A 273 -38.14 -6.12 -23.58
CA VAL A 273 -39.20 -5.96 -24.59
C VAL A 273 -40.23 -7.07 -24.36
N GLY A 274 -41.44 -6.71 -23.94
CA GLY A 274 -42.50 -7.64 -23.58
C GLY A 274 -43.19 -8.31 -24.77
N ALA A 275 -43.46 -9.61 -24.65
CA ALA A 275 -44.53 -10.30 -25.39
C ALA A 275 -45.17 -11.41 -24.53
N HIS A 276 -46.45 -11.19 -24.20
CA HIS A 276 -47.55 -12.10 -23.85
C HIS A 276 -47.33 -13.50 -23.23
N ALA A 277 -47.81 -13.62 -21.98
CA ALA A 277 -48.76 -14.62 -21.43
C ALA A 277 -48.67 -16.11 -21.82
N ARG A 278 -48.44 -16.99 -20.82
CA ARG A 278 -49.46 -17.92 -20.24
C ARG A 278 -48.86 -18.89 -19.20
N ALA A 279 -49.57 -18.99 -18.07
CA ALA A 279 -49.87 -20.16 -17.21
C ALA A 279 -48.76 -21.09 -16.63
N HIS A 280 -48.77 -21.19 -15.29
CA HIS A 280 -48.36 -22.34 -14.44
C HIS A 280 -49.16 -23.64 -14.78
N PRO A 281 -48.85 -24.87 -14.28
CA PRO A 281 -48.14 -25.21 -13.02
C PRO A 281 -47.22 -26.48 -12.99
N ALA A 282 -46.61 -26.70 -11.81
CA ALA A 282 -46.35 -27.98 -11.11
C ALA A 282 -45.22 -28.98 -11.52
N ALA A 283 -44.29 -29.15 -10.57
CA ALA A 283 -43.94 -30.38 -9.83
C ALA A 283 -43.05 -31.51 -10.42
N LEU A 284 -42.30 -32.14 -9.49
CA LEU A 284 -41.62 -33.46 -9.52
C LEU A 284 -40.33 -33.55 -10.35
N ALA A 285 -39.32 -34.38 -10.08
CA ALA A 285 -38.86 -35.20 -8.96
C ALA A 285 -37.47 -35.76 -9.40
N GLN A 286 -36.80 -36.45 -8.48
CA GLN A 286 -35.54 -37.20 -8.63
C GLN A 286 -35.39 -38.05 -9.92
N VAL A 287 -34.11 -38.42 -10.18
CA VAL A 287 -33.51 -39.71 -10.65
C VAL A 287 -32.33 -39.31 -11.58
N GLY A 288 -31.07 -39.71 -11.45
CA GLY A 288 -30.48 -41.01 -11.09
C GLY A 288 -29.96 -41.73 -12.36
N HIS A 289 -28.67 -42.08 -12.37
CA HIS A 289 -27.98 -43.07 -13.22
C HIS A 289 -27.56 -42.80 -14.69
N ASP A 290 -26.24 -42.93 -14.87
CA ASP A 290 -25.49 -43.76 -15.83
C ASP A 290 -25.59 -43.60 -17.36
N ALA A 291 -24.42 -43.19 -17.90
CA ALA A 291 -23.57 -43.91 -18.87
C ALA A 291 -23.93 -44.05 -20.37
N LEU A 292 -22.83 -44.07 -21.16
CA LEU A 292 -22.61 -44.48 -22.58
C LEU A 292 -22.60 -43.30 -23.58
N PHE A 293 -21.57 -43.07 -24.40
CA PHE A 293 -20.81 -43.97 -25.30
C PHE A 293 -19.31 -43.56 -25.36
N ARG A 294 -18.32 -44.46 -25.16
CA ARG A 294 -17.65 -45.38 -26.11
C ARG A 294 -17.07 -44.77 -27.40
N GLY A 295 -15.75 -44.93 -27.61
CA GLY A 295 -15.19 -45.18 -28.95
C GLY A 295 -13.70 -44.86 -29.21
N GLY A 296 -12.81 -45.84 -28.99
CA GLY A 296 -11.52 -46.04 -29.71
C GLY A 296 -10.35 -45.12 -29.30
N GLY A 297 -9.11 -45.56 -29.07
CA GLY A 297 -8.41 -46.81 -29.39
C GLY A 297 -6.99 -46.45 -29.85
N GLY A 298 -5.96 -47.04 -29.25
CA GLY A 298 -4.60 -47.00 -29.78
C GLY A 298 -3.50 -46.69 -28.76
N ARG A 299 -2.86 -47.75 -28.25
CA ARG A 299 -1.63 -47.71 -27.43
C ARG A 299 -0.42 -47.37 -28.29
N THR A 300 0.56 -46.65 -27.74
CA THR A 300 1.96 -47.10 -27.70
C THR A 300 2.77 -46.25 -26.71
N VAL A 301 3.40 -46.94 -25.76
CA VAL A 301 4.43 -46.44 -24.84
C VAL A 301 5.64 -47.33 -25.07
N ALA A 302 6.82 -46.75 -25.30
CA ALA A 302 8.14 -47.33 -25.04
C ALA A 302 9.17 -46.18 -25.12
N SER A 303 9.60 -45.61 -24.00
CA SER A 303 10.75 -46.02 -23.18
C SER A 303 12.06 -46.04 -23.99
N GLY A 304 12.77 -44.91 -23.99
CA GLY A 304 14.15 -44.80 -24.46
C GLY A 304 15.14 -45.15 -23.35
N VAL A 305 16.03 -46.09 -23.63
CA VAL A 305 17.25 -46.39 -22.85
C VAL A 305 18.42 -46.38 -23.82
N LYS A 306 19.41 -45.52 -23.57
CA LYS A 306 20.78 -45.58 -24.14
C LYS A 306 21.56 -46.71 -23.46
N PRO A 307 22.52 -47.38 -24.15
CA PRO A 307 23.93 -46.96 -23.97
C PRO A 307 24.86 -47.20 -25.18
N ALA A 308 26.12 -46.81 -24.96
CA ALA A 308 27.34 -46.81 -25.80
C ALA A 308 27.53 -45.58 -26.69
#